data_AF-A0A1V6U1Q8-F1
#
_entry.id   AF-A0A1V6U1Q8-F1
#
_cell.length_a   1.000
_cell.length_b   1.000
_cell.length_c   1.000
_cell.angle_alpha   90.00
_cell.angle_beta   90.00
_cell.angle_gamma   90.00
#
_symmetry.space_group_name_H-M   'P 1'
#
loop_
_entity.id
_entity.type
_entity.pdbx_description
1 polymer ?
#
loop_
_entity_poly.entity_id
_entity_poly.type
_entity_poly.pdbx_seq_one_letter_code
_entity_poly.pdbx_strand_id
1 'polypeptide(L)'
;MSEALGKVAKEYGGKPITAIALAYVIAKAPNVFPLIGGRKVKHLEENIQALNIRLTTEQIEYLESQKQFEVGFPGNFIGPDPKVTGKPSPLLASNAPYAFVRSATSITSPELNW
;
A
#
# COMPACT_ATOMS: atom_id res chain seq x y z
N MET A 1 13.75 -6.00 2.39
CA MET A 1 12.34 -5.91 2.85
C MET A 1 12.18 -6.16 4.35
N SER A 2 12.61 -7.33 4.89
CA SER A 2 12.43 -7.63 6.34
C SER A 2 13.11 -6.60 7.27
N GLU A 3 14.33 -6.19 6.94
CA GLU A 3 15.07 -5.18 7.71
C GLU A 3 14.41 -3.80 7.70
N ALA A 4 13.87 -3.39 6.55
CA ALA A 4 13.18 -2.11 6.41
C ALA A 4 11.88 -2.06 7.21
N LEU A 5 11.11 -3.16 7.23
CA LEU A 5 9.94 -3.28 8.11
C LEU A 5 10.34 -3.20 9.58
N GLY A 6 11.48 -3.80 9.95
CA GLY A 6 12.04 -3.70 11.30
C GLY A 6 12.45 -2.27 11.68
N LYS A 7 12.94 -1.47 10.72
CA LYS A 7 13.26 -0.05 10.95
C LYS A 7 11.99 0.75 11.23
N VAL A 8 10.97 0.62 10.38
CA VAL A 8 9.68 1.29 10.57
C VAL A 8 9.01 0.81 11.87
N ALA A 9 9.10 -0.48 12.21
CA ALA A 9 8.57 -1.02 13.47
C ALA A 9 9.13 -0.32 14.72
N LYS A 10 10.42 0.06 14.71
CA LYS A 10 11.05 0.79 15.82
C LYS A 10 10.46 2.20 16.00
N GLU A 11 10.10 2.86 14.90
CA GLU A 11 9.46 4.19 14.93
C GLU A 11 8.07 4.13 15.58
N TYR A 12 7.39 2.98 15.51
CA TYR A 12 6.10 2.74 16.18
C TYR A 12 6.24 2.10 17.57
N GLY A 13 7.37 2.27 18.25
CA GLY A 13 7.58 1.75 19.61
C GLY A 13 7.87 0.25 19.66
N GLY A 14 8.44 -0.32 18.59
CA GLY A 14 8.81 -1.73 18.55
C GLY A 14 7.63 -2.69 18.33
N LYS A 15 6.57 -2.22 17.67
CA LYS A 15 5.43 -3.06 17.28
C LYS A 15 5.87 -4.28 16.47
N PRO A 16 5.14 -5.40 16.53
CA PRO A 16 5.49 -6.61 15.78
C PRO A 16 5.57 -6.32 14.28
N ILE A 17 6.57 -6.91 13.62
CA ILE A 17 6.84 -6.71 12.18
C ILE A 17 5.62 -7.10 11.33
N THR A 18 4.89 -8.14 11.75
CA THR A 18 3.66 -8.58 11.09
C THR A 18 2.58 -7.50 11.08
N ALA A 19 2.46 -6.73 12.17
CA ALA A 19 1.50 -5.64 12.24
C ALA A 19 1.86 -4.49 11.28
N ILE A 20 3.15 -4.17 11.15
CA ILE A 20 3.63 -3.16 10.18
C ILE A 20 3.37 -3.64 8.75
N ALA A 21 3.65 -4.91 8.45
CA ALA A 21 3.39 -5.48 7.13
C ALA A 21 1.89 -5.46 6.77
N LEU A 22 1.01 -5.81 7.72
CA LEU A 22 -0.44 -5.73 7.53
C LEU A 22 -0.90 -4.29 7.32
N ALA A 23 -0.42 -3.34 8.13
CA ALA A 23 -0.73 -1.93 7.98
C ALA A 23 -0.28 -1.39 6.61
N TYR A 24 0.89 -1.80 6.12
CA TYR A 24 1.36 -1.47 4.77
C TYR A 24 0.42 -1.98 3.67
N VAL A 25 0.03 -3.25 3.75
CA VAL A 25 -0.85 -3.86 2.73
C VAL A 25 -2.22 -3.17 2.69
N ILE A 26 -2.78 -2.82 3.85
CA ILE A 26 -4.03 -2.06 3.94
C ILE A 26 -3.84 -0.65 3.37
N ALA A 27 -2.74 0.03 3.68
CA ALA A 27 -2.46 1.39 3.23
C ALA A 27 -2.21 1.50 1.72
N LYS A 28 -1.69 0.44 1.09
CA LYS A 28 -1.23 0.47 -0.30
C LYS A 28 -2.35 0.62 -1.33
N ALA A 29 -3.51 0.00 -1.13
CA ALA A 29 -4.55 -0.07 -2.14
C ALA A 29 -5.97 -0.06 -1.54
N PRO A 30 -6.98 0.41 -2.28
CA PRO A 30 -8.37 0.36 -1.83
C PRO A 30 -8.90 -1.07 -1.75
N ASN A 31 -9.91 -1.27 -0.89
CA ASN A 31 -10.65 -2.53 -0.75
C ASN A 31 -9.78 -3.75 -0.39
N VAL A 32 -8.69 -3.53 0.35
CA VAL A 32 -7.79 -4.59 0.81
C VAL A 32 -8.17 -5.05 2.22
N PHE A 33 -8.53 -6.33 2.35
CA PHE A 33 -8.79 -6.99 3.62
C PHE A 33 -7.83 -8.18 3.76
N PRO A 34 -6.73 -8.05 4.52
CA PRO A 34 -5.73 -9.09 4.60
C PRO A 34 -6.27 -10.34 5.30
N LEU A 35 -6.02 -11.51 4.72
CA LEU A 35 -6.30 -12.80 5.36
C LEU A 35 -5.18 -13.11 6.34
N ILE A 36 -5.51 -13.15 7.63
CA ILE A 36 -4.55 -13.44 8.70
C ILE A 36 -4.53 -14.93 9.02
N GLY A 37 -3.33 -15.50 9.05
CA GLY A 37 -3.08 -16.89 9.45
C GLY A 37 -2.26 -16.96 10.73
N GLY A 38 -2.58 -17.90 11.62
CA GLY A 38 -1.82 -18.12 12.84
C GLY A 38 -2.26 -19.41 13.55
N ARG A 39 -1.32 -20.11 14.19
CA ARG A 39 -1.61 -21.31 14.98
C ARG A 39 -1.61 -21.07 16.50
N LYS A 40 -1.34 -19.82 16.90
CA LYS A 40 -1.21 -19.39 18.29
C LYS A 40 -2.01 -18.12 18.49
N VAL A 41 -2.70 -18.01 19.63
CA VAL A 41 -3.49 -16.82 20.01
C VAL A 41 -2.64 -15.56 19.99
N LYS A 42 -1.38 -15.64 20.46
CA LYS A 42 -0.44 -14.53 20.44
C LYS A 42 -0.27 -13.87 19.06
N HIS A 43 -0.23 -14.66 17.96
CA HIS A 43 -0.10 -14.09 16.62
C HIS A 43 -1.36 -13.32 16.19
N LEU A 44 -2.54 -13.78 16.64
CA LEU A 44 -3.79 -13.06 16.40
C LEU A 44 -3.76 -11.70 17.11
N GLU A 45 -3.37 -11.68 18.39
CA GLU A 45 -3.23 -10.45 19.18
C GLU A 45 -2.23 -9.47 18.56
N GLU A 46 -1.07 -9.96 18.09
CA GLU A 46 -0.06 -9.15 17.41
C GLU A 46 -0.60 -8.56 16.09
N ASN A 47 -1.32 -9.35 15.28
CA ASN A 47 -1.88 -8.89 14.01
C ASN A 47 -2.99 -7.83 14.21
N ILE A 48 -3.79 -7.93 15.27
CA ILE A 48 -4.82 -6.94 15.60
C ILE A 48 -4.20 -5.54 15.83
N GLN A 49 -2.97 -5.47 16.35
CA GLN A 49 -2.28 -4.20 16.56
C GLN A 49 -2.07 -3.40 15.27
N ALA A 50 -2.11 -4.04 14.09
CA ALA A 50 -2.01 -3.39 12.78
C ALA A 50 -3.11 -2.34 12.56
N LEU A 51 -4.30 -2.57 13.13
CA LEU A 51 -5.44 -1.64 13.00
C LEU A 51 -5.15 -0.27 13.60
N ASN A 52 -4.27 -0.23 14.61
CA ASN A 52 -3.84 0.99 15.32
C ASN A 52 -2.55 1.59 14.73
N ILE A 53 -2.17 1.22 13.51
CA ILE A 53 -0.99 1.75 12.82
C ILE A 53 -1.48 2.53 11.59
N ARG A 54 -0.95 3.73 11.43
CA ARG A 54 -1.10 4.56 10.22
C ARG A 54 0.30 4.91 9.76
N LEU A 55 0.70 4.33 8.63
CA LEU A 55 2.00 4.61 8.02
C LEU A 55 1.94 5.97 7.32
N THR A 56 3.01 6.75 7.42
CA THR A 56 3.15 7.99 6.66
C THR A 56 3.48 7.68 5.20
N THR A 57 3.23 8.64 4.30
CA THR A 57 3.59 8.53 2.88
C THR A 57 5.09 8.25 2.72
N GLU A 58 5.93 8.94 3.49
CA GLU A 58 7.39 8.75 3.49
C GLU A 58 7.81 7.34 3.90
N GLN A 59 7.15 6.75 4.90
CA GLN A 59 7.43 5.37 5.32
C GLN A 59 6.98 4.35 4.27
N ILE A 60 5.85 4.59 3.60
CA ILE A 60 5.38 3.75 2.50
C ILE A 60 6.37 3.81 1.34
N GLU A 61 6.76 5.01 0.90
CA GLU A 61 7.79 5.21 -0.14
C GLU A 61 9.12 4.55 0.23
N TYR A 62 9.55 4.70 1.49
CA TYR A 62 10.74 4.03 1.98
C TYR A 62 10.63 2.51 1.86
N LEU A 63 9.50 1.91 2.28
CA LEU A 63 9.30 0.46 2.16
C LEU A 63 9.31 -0.01 0.70
N GLU A 64 8.74 0.76 -0.22
CA GLU A 64 8.72 0.43 -1.65
C GLU A 64 10.08 0.61 -2.33
N SER A 65 10.91 1.54 -1.86
CA SER A 65 12.27 1.75 -2.38
C SER A 65 13.19 0.54 -2.17
N GLN A 66 12.85 -0.36 -1.23
CA GLN A 66 13.71 -1.49 -0.84
C GLN A 66 13.72 -2.63 -1.86
N LYS A 67 12.73 -2.70 -2.75
CA LYS A 67 12.70 -3.72 -3.80
C LYS A 67 12.13 -3.13 -5.07
N GLN A 68 12.98 -3.08 -6.10
CA GLN A 68 12.55 -2.66 -7.42
C GLN A 68 11.64 -3.73 -8.01
N PHE A 69 10.36 -3.38 -8.22
CA PHE A 69 9.42 -4.20 -8.95
C PHE A 69 9.30 -3.67 -10.37
N GLU A 70 9.76 -4.45 -11.34
CA GLU A 70 9.58 -4.12 -12.75
C GLU A 70 8.27 -4.74 -13.26
N VAL A 71 7.33 -3.90 -13.68
CA VAL A 71 6.04 -4.34 -14.23
C VAL A 71 6.22 -5.11 -15.55
N GLY A 72 7.24 -4.76 -16.34
CA GLY A 72 7.52 -5.36 -17.64
C GLY A 72 6.46 -5.04 -18.72
N PHE A 73 6.61 -5.69 -19.88
CA PHE A 73 5.64 -5.59 -20.98
C PHE A 73 4.38 -6.44 -20.70
N PRO A 74 3.16 -5.98 -21.01
CA PRO A 74 2.80 -4.72 -21.66
C PRO A 74 2.56 -3.53 -20.70
N GLY A 75 2.69 -3.73 -19.39
CA GLY A 75 2.37 -2.68 -18.40
C GLY A 75 3.26 -1.43 -18.51
N ASN A 76 4.53 -1.60 -18.88
CA ASN A 76 5.45 -0.50 -19.16
C ASN A 76 5.15 0.26 -20.48
N PHE A 77 4.39 -0.33 -21.40
CA PHE A 77 4.01 0.26 -22.68
C PHE A 77 2.66 0.99 -22.58
N ILE A 78 1.67 0.37 -21.93
CA ILE A 78 0.32 0.93 -21.80
C ILE A 78 0.24 1.95 -20.65
N GLY A 79 0.98 1.74 -19.57
CA GLY A 79 0.94 2.56 -18.36
C GLY A 79 -0.14 2.13 -17.34
N PRO A 80 -0.15 2.77 -16.16
CA PRO A 80 -1.09 2.46 -15.08
C PRO A 80 -2.53 2.92 -15.39
N ASP A 81 -3.50 2.38 -14.65
CA ASP A 81 -4.92 2.73 -14.79
C ASP A 81 -5.16 4.23 -14.51
N PRO A 82 -5.74 5.00 -15.47
CA PRO A 82 -6.10 6.40 -15.30
C PRO A 82 -7.05 6.67 -14.14
N LYS A 83 -7.84 5.69 -13.69
CA LYS A 83 -8.73 5.86 -12.52
C LYS A 83 -7.95 5.95 -11.21
N VAL A 84 -6.77 5.32 -11.16
CA VAL A 84 -5.89 5.32 -9.98
C VAL A 84 -4.99 6.55 -9.99
N THR A 85 -4.31 6.82 -11.12
CA THR A 85 -3.39 7.96 -11.22
C THR A 85 -4.10 9.29 -11.45
N GLY A 86 -5.30 9.25 -12.03
CA GLY A 86 -6.06 10.43 -12.46
C GLY A 86 -5.60 11.11 -13.72
N LYS A 87 -4.61 10.52 -14.39
CA LYS A 87 -4.05 11.04 -15.64
C LYS A 87 -4.21 9.95 -16.69
N PRO A 88 -4.65 10.27 -17.92
CA PRO A 88 -4.66 9.30 -19.00
C PRO A 88 -3.22 8.83 -19.25
N SER A 89 -3.06 7.54 -19.54
CA SER A 89 -1.76 7.03 -19.97
C SER A 89 -1.40 7.59 -21.35
N PRO A 90 -0.11 7.67 -21.73
CA PRO A 90 0.31 8.31 -22.98
C PRO A 90 -0.39 7.75 -24.22
N LEU A 91 -0.59 6.42 -24.26
CA LEU A 91 -1.29 5.75 -25.36
C LEU A 91 -2.79 6.09 -25.38
N LEU A 92 -3.42 6.26 -24.22
CA LEU A 92 -4.83 6.65 -24.16
C LEU A 92 -5.00 8.13 -24.55
N ALA A 93 -4.12 9.00 -24.07
CA ALA A 93 -4.18 10.44 -24.30
C ALA A 93 -4.03 10.84 -25.78
N SER A 94 -3.40 10.01 -26.61
CA SER A 94 -3.20 10.29 -28.04
C SER A 94 -4.46 10.11 -28.90
N ASN A 95 -5.48 9.41 -28.39
CA ASN A 95 -6.67 9.08 -29.17
C ASN A 95 -7.79 10.12 -29.00
N ALA A 96 -8.13 10.49 -27.76
CA ALA A 96 -9.21 11.43 -27.45
C ALA A 96 -9.11 11.99 -26.00
N PRO A 97 -9.80 13.08 -25.67
CA PRO A 97 -10.01 13.48 -24.27
C PRO A 97 -10.96 12.49 -23.58
N TYR A 98 -10.57 11.99 -22.40
CA TYR A 98 -11.34 11.04 -21.60
C TYR A 98 -11.65 11.62 -20.22
N ALA A 99 -12.86 11.35 -19.73
CA ALA A 99 -13.25 11.60 -18.34
C ALA A 99 -13.19 10.28 -17.56
N PHE A 100 -12.64 10.33 -16.34
CA PHE A 100 -12.54 9.17 -15.45
C PHE A 100 -13.12 9.48 -14.08
N VAL A 101 -13.83 8.50 -13.52
CA VAL A 101 -14.18 8.50 -12.10
C VAL A 101 -12.99 7.94 -11.32
N ARG A 102 -12.50 8.69 -10.32
CA ARG A 102 -11.40 8.27 -9.45
C ARG A 102 -11.77 6.98 -8.71
N SER A 103 -10.82 6.05 -8.62
CA SER A 103 -10.97 4.90 -7.74
C SER A 103 -11.00 5.34 -6.29
N ALA A 104 -11.64 4.54 -5.43
CA ALA A 104 -11.55 4.73 -3.99
C ALA A 104 -10.08 4.70 -3.53
N THR A 105 -9.78 5.37 -2.42
CA THR A 105 -8.47 5.33 -1.76
C THR A 105 -8.44 4.25 -0.67
N SER A 106 -7.25 3.94 -0.15
CA SER A 106 -7.14 3.06 1.02
C SER A 106 -7.89 3.64 2.22
N ILE A 107 -8.54 2.78 3.01
CA ILE A 107 -9.23 3.15 4.26
C ILE A 107 -8.29 3.75 5.32
N THR A 108 -6.99 3.50 5.19
CA THR A 108 -5.94 4.05 6.07
C THR A 108 -5.05 5.06 5.36
N SER A 109 -5.50 5.63 4.23
CA SER A 109 -4.74 6.68 3.55
C SER A 109 -4.47 7.83 4.52
N PRO A 110 -3.25 8.40 4.54
CA PRO A 110 -2.91 9.54 5.39
C PRO A 110 -3.83 10.76 5.19
N GLU A 111 -4.53 10.83 4.07
CA GLU A 111 -5.42 11.93 3.68
C GLU A 111 -6.85 11.79 4.23
N LEU A 112 -7.20 10.62 4.77
CA LEU A 112 -8.50 10.33 5.39
C LEU A 112 -8.43 10.53 6.91
N ASN A 113 -8.97 11.64 7.39
CA ASN A 113 -9.14 11.92 8.82
C ASN A 113 -10.45 11.31 9.34
N TRP A 114 -10.35 10.20 10.08
CA TRP A 114 -11.43 9.64 10.90
C TRP A 114 -10.84 9.10 12.21
#